data_AF-A0A285UA53-F1
#
_entry.id   AF-A0A285UA53-F1
#
_cell.length_a   1.000
_cell.length_b   1.000
_cell.length_c   1.000
_cell.angle_alpha   90.00
_cell.angle_beta   90.00
_cell.angle_gamma   90.00
#
_symmetry.space_group_name_H-M   'P 1'
#
loop_
_entity.id
_entity.type
_entity.pdbx_description
1 polymer ?
#
loop_
_entity_poly.entity_id
_entity_poly.type
_entity_poly.pdbx_seq_one_letter_code
_entity_poly.pdbx_strand_id
1 'polypeptide(L)'
;MCFRSKRASSESKDEGFLLADSLLSLMMLGIITSILLPALIVLVQYDIKTKEQLEFNRQLFIELKAYEDFDAFKTENEIYIVRQDEICGKSKEELCLRYQE
;
A
#
# COMPACT_ATOMS: atom_id res chain seq x y z
N MET A 1 -66.91 9.35 -28.76
CA MET A 1 -65.99 10.24 -28.02
C MET A 1 -65.14 9.38 -27.11
N CYS A 2 -63.88 9.14 -27.48
CA CYS A 2 -62.96 8.36 -26.68
C CYS A 2 -62.38 9.24 -25.57
N PHE A 3 -62.85 9.07 -24.33
CA PHE A 3 -62.17 9.62 -23.17
C PHE A 3 -61.02 8.69 -22.75
N ARG A 4 -59.82 9.11 -23.13
CA ARG A 4 -58.54 8.49 -22.78
C ARG A 4 -58.27 8.76 -21.30
N SER A 5 -58.45 7.76 -20.44
CA SER A 5 -57.94 7.76 -19.07
C SER A 5 -56.99 6.56 -18.89
N LYS A 6 -55.72 6.77 -19.21
CA LYS A 6 -54.59 5.89 -18.86
C LYS A 6 -53.31 6.73 -18.87
N ARG A 7 -52.96 7.39 -17.76
CA ARG A 7 -51.63 8.01 -17.59
C ARG A 7 -51.22 8.45 -16.17
N ALA A 8 -51.85 7.96 -15.11
CA ALA A 8 -51.53 8.42 -13.74
C ALA A 8 -50.90 7.34 -12.81
N SER A 9 -50.61 6.13 -13.30
CA SER A 9 -50.07 5.03 -12.45
C SER A 9 -48.70 4.49 -12.87
N SER A 10 -48.12 4.99 -13.97
CA SER A 10 -46.81 4.52 -14.46
C SER A 10 -45.64 5.34 -13.93
N GLU A 11 -45.80 6.65 -13.73
CA GLU A 11 -44.72 7.55 -13.30
C GLU A 11 -44.17 7.20 -11.91
N SER A 12 -45.03 6.95 -10.93
CA SER A 12 -44.60 6.60 -9.57
C SER A 12 -44.01 5.18 -9.45
N LYS A 13 -44.31 4.30 -10.41
CA LYS A 13 -43.81 2.92 -10.44
C LYS A 13 -42.40 2.85 -11.04
N ASP A 14 -42.12 3.69 -12.04
CA ASP A 14 -40.78 3.86 -12.60
C ASP A 14 -39.83 4.56 -11.62
N GLU A 15 -40.29 5.59 -10.89
CA GLU A 15 -39.47 6.26 -9.88
C GLU A 15 -39.06 5.31 -8.73
N GLY A 16 -39.97 4.47 -8.25
CA GLY A 16 -39.66 3.46 -7.22
C GLY A 16 -38.69 2.39 -7.70
N PHE A 17 -38.76 2.00 -8.98
CA PHE A 17 -37.83 1.06 -9.59
C PHE A 17 -36.43 1.66 -9.75
N LEU A 18 -36.35 2.92 -10.21
CA LEU A 18 -35.08 3.65 -10.36
C LEU A 18 -34.39 3.91 -9.01
N LEU A 19 -35.16 4.17 -7.95
CA LEU A 19 -34.61 4.33 -6.59
C LEU A 19 -34.03 3.01 -6.05
N ALA A 20 -34.71 1.89 -6.28
CA ALA A 20 -34.22 0.58 -5.89
C ALA A 20 -32.94 0.18 -6.65
N ASP A 21 -32.88 0.46 -7.95
CA ASP A 21 -31.70 0.21 -8.78
C ASP A 21 -30.51 1.12 -8.39
N SER A 22 -30.80 2.37 -8.05
CA SER A 22 -29.78 3.31 -7.52
C SER A 22 -29.23 2.84 -6.17
N LEU A 23 -30.08 2.31 -5.29
CA LEU A 23 -29.66 1.74 -4.01
C LEU A 23 -28.81 0.47 -4.19
N LEU A 24 -29.21 -0.42 -5.10
CA LEU A 24 -28.43 -1.62 -5.43
C LEU A 24 -27.07 -1.25 -6.02
N SER A 25 -27.04 -0.29 -6.95
CA SER A 25 -25.81 0.25 -7.52
C SER A 25 -24.90 0.86 -6.46
N LEU A 26 -25.46 1.62 -5.51
CA LEU A 26 -24.71 2.20 -4.39
C LEU A 26 -24.14 1.13 -3.46
N MET A 27 -24.92 0.08 -3.14
CA MET A 27 -24.44 -1.04 -2.34
C MET A 27 -23.29 -1.77 -3.02
N MET A 28 -23.42 -2.04 -4.33
CA MET A 28 -22.36 -2.66 -5.12
C MET A 28 -21.09 -1.80 -5.16
N LEU A 29 -21.24 -0.49 -5.35
CA LEU A 29 -20.13 0.46 -5.28
C LEU A 29 -19.47 0.45 -3.89
N GLY A 30 -20.26 0.38 -2.82
CA GLY A 30 -19.76 0.25 -1.45
C GLY A 30 -18.93 -1.01 -1.25
N ILE A 31 -19.40 -2.16 -1.73
CA ILE A 31 -18.65 -3.42 -1.68
C ILE A 31 -17.34 -3.32 -2.46
N ILE A 32 -17.39 -2.81 -3.70
CA ILE A 32 -16.20 -2.66 -4.55
C ILE A 32 -15.16 -1.76 -3.86
N THR A 33 -15.58 -0.59 -3.39
CA THR A 33 -14.68 0.37 -2.73
C THR A 33 -14.14 -0.14 -1.41
N SER A 34 -14.91 -0.93 -0.65
CA SER A 34 -14.47 -1.54 0.61
C SER A 34 -13.28 -2.50 0.44
N ILE A 35 -13.13 -3.10 -0.75
CA ILE A 35 -12.01 -3.98 -1.08
C ILE A 35 -10.89 -3.19 -1.77
N LEU A 36 -11.25 -2.30 -2.70
CA LEU A 36 -10.30 -1.57 -3.52
C LEU A 36 -9.44 -0.60 -2.69
N LEU A 37 -10.04 0.13 -1.73
CA LEU A 37 -9.31 1.12 -0.94
C LEU A 37 -8.19 0.48 -0.09
N PRO A 38 -8.48 -0.55 0.73
CA PRO A 38 -7.44 -1.21 1.53
C PRO A 38 -6.33 -1.81 0.66
N ALA A 39 -6.69 -2.42 -0.49
CA ALA A 39 -5.70 -2.96 -1.41
C ALA A 39 -4.74 -1.88 -1.94
N LEU A 40 -5.26 -0.72 -2.34
CA LEU A 40 -4.44 0.41 -2.77
C LEU A 40 -3.54 0.94 -1.64
N ILE A 41 -4.06 1.05 -0.42
CA ILE A 41 -3.27 1.48 0.74
C ILE A 41 -2.10 0.53 0.98
N VAL A 42 -2.36 -0.78 0.98
CA VAL A 42 -1.31 -1.80 1.17
C VAL A 42 -0.27 -1.73 0.06
N LEU A 43 -0.69 -1.57 -1.21
CA LEU A 43 0.23 -1.44 -2.33
C LEU A 43 1.15 -0.22 -2.19
N VAL A 44 0.59 0.93 -1.81
CA VAL A 44 1.38 2.16 -1.61
C VAL A 44 2.35 1.98 -0.44
N GLN A 45 1.90 1.41 0.68
CA GLN A 45 2.77 1.13 1.82
C GLN A 45 3.89 0.16 1.46
N TYR A 46 3.60 -0.86 0.66
CA TYR A 46 4.58 -1.83 0.21
C TYR A 46 5.61 -1.21 -0.73
N ASP A 47 5.19 -0.35 -1.67
CA ASP A 47 6.10 0.38 -2.56
C ASP A 47 7.04 1.30 -1.77
N ILE A 48 6.51 2.04 -0.78
CA ILE A 48 7.33 2.89 0.11
C ILE A 48 8.36 2.05 0.87
N LYS A 49 7.93 0.98 1.55
CA LYS A 49 8.84 0.11 2.31
C LYS A 49 9.90 -0.53 1.42
N THR A 50 9.52 -0.95 0.21
CA THR A 50 10.45 -1.56 -0.74
C THR A 50 11.49 -0.54 -1.21
N LYS A 51 11.08 0.71 -1.48
CA LYS A 51 12.00 1.81 -1.83
C LYS A 51 12.95 2.13 -0.69
N GLU A 52 12.45 2.27 0.54
CA GLU A 52 13.30 2.52 1.72
C GLU A 52 14.32 1.38 1.92
N GLN A 53 13.90 0.13 1.80
CA GLN A 53 14.80 -1.02 1.90
C GLN A 53 15.85 -1.02 0.77
N LEU A 54 15.46 -0.69 -0.45
CA LEU A 54 16.38 -0.63 -1.59
C LEU A 54 17.41 0.48 -1.42
N GLU A 55 16.99 1.66 -0.96
CA GLU A 55 17.88 2.78 -0.66
C GLU A 55 18.84 2.44 0.47
N PHE A 56 18.35 1.81 1.54
CA PHE A 56 19.18 1.32 2.64
C PHE A 56 20.23 0.31 2.16
N ASN A 57 19.83 -0.71 1.40
CA ASN A 57 20.75 -1.71 0.87
C ASN A 57 21.82 -1.07 -0.03
N ARG A 58 21.43 -0.10 -0.86
CA ARG A 58 22.36 0.62 -1.74
C ARG A 58 23.35 1.46 -0.93
N GLN A 59 22.89 2.19 0.08
CA GLN A 59 23.78 2.99 0.95
C GLN A 59 24.74 2.07 1.70
N LEU A 60 24.25 1.00 2.31
CA LEU A 60 25.08 0.03 3.01
C LEU A 60 26.15 -0.56 2.08
N PHE A 61 25.79 -0.91 0.84
CA PHE A 61 26.77 -1.42 -0.12
C PHE A 61 27.87 -0.39 -0.46
N ILE A 62 27.51 0.88 -0.63
CA ILE A 62 28.48 1.95 -0.90
C ILE A 62 29.42 2.13 0.30
N GLU A 63 28.87 2.15 1.51
CA GLU A 63 29.62 2.28 2.75
C GLU A 63 30.57 1.09 2.93
N LEU A 64 30.10 -0.14 2.77
CA LEU A 64 30.95 -1.34 2.81
C LEU A 64 32.10 -1.31 1.80
N LYS A 65 31.94 -0.61 0.67
CA LYS A 65 33.00 -0.42 -0.34
C LYS A 65 33.97 0.72 -0.02
N ALA A 66 33.60 1.62 0.90
CA ALA A 66 34.45 2.72 1.32
C ALA A 66 35.50 2.29 2.35
N TYR A 67 35.27 1.20 3.07
CA TYR A 67 36.21 0.61 4.02
C TYR A 67 37.14 -0.42 3.34
N GLU A 68 38.35 -0.60 3.90
CA GLU A 68 39.32 -1.57 3.38
C GLU A 68 38.84 -3.02 3.53
N ASP A 69 38.24 -3.33 4.68
CA ASP A 69 37.67 -4.64 4.98
C ASP A 69 36.43 -4.54 5.89
N PHE A 70 35.81 -5.69 6.16
CA PHE A 70 34.60 -5.75 6.97
C PHE A 70 34.85 -5.45 8.46
N ASP A 71 36.05 -5.72 8.97
CA ASP A 71 36.41 -5.45 10.36
C ASP A 71 36.60 -3.94 10.60
N ALA A 72 37.20 -3.24 9.64
CA ALA A 72 37.28 -1.78 9.59
C ALA A 72 35.88 -1.17 9.56
N PHE A 73 35.00 -1.66 8.67
CA PHE A 73 33.59 -1.24 8.66
C PHE A 73 32.94 -1.44 10.03
N LYS A 74 33.04 -2.63 10.63
CA LYS A 74 32.40 -2.95 11.91
C LYS A 74 32.82 -2.04 13.05
N THR A 75 34.07 -1.55 13.03
CA THR A 75 34.66 -0.77 14.12
C THR A 75 34.51 0.74 13.91
N GLU A 76 34.57 1.19 12.66
CA GLU A 76 34.64 2.61 12.30
C GLU A 76 33.32 3.20 11.80
N ASN A 77 32.35 2.36 11.40
CA ASN A 77 31.06 2.87 10.97
C ASN A 77 30.27 3.46 12.15
N GLU A 78 29.69 4.65 11.97
CA GLU A 78 28.87 5.30 13.01
C GLU A 78 27.36 5.12 12.79
N ILE A 79 26.98 4.67 11.59
CA ILE A 79 25.63 4.75 11.03
C ILE A 79 24.89 3.40 11.13
N TYR A 80 25.60 2.30 11.27
CA TYR A 80 25.03 0.94 11.29
C TYR A 80 25.34 0.21 12.60
N ILE A 81 24.50 -0.76 12.90
CA ILE A 81 24.65 -1.70 14.00
C ILE A 81 24.91 -3.06 13.38
N VAL A 82 26.10 -3.61 13.62
CA VAL A 82 26.50 -4.93 13.14
C VAL A 82 26.28 -5.97 14.25
N ARG A 83 25.39 -6.91 14.00
CA ARG A 83 25.14 -8.10 14.84
C ARG A 83 25.68 -9.34 14.12
N GLN A 84 25.53 -10.52 14.74
CA GLN A 84 26.16 -11.77 14.28
C GLN A 84 25.80 -12.13 12.83
N ASP A 85 24.57 -11.89 12.39
CA ASP A 85 24.07 -12.26 11.06
C ASP A 85 23.30 -11.11 10.37
N GLU A 86 23.27 -9.93 10.97
CA GLU A 86 22.49 -8.79 10.47
C GLU A 86 23.24 -7.45 10.62
N ILE A 87 23.06 -6.59 9.63
CA ILE A 87 23.50 -5.19 9.66
C ILE A 87 22.25 -4.31 9.60
N CYS A 88 22.03 -3.51 10.64
CA CYS A 88 20.85 -2.66 10.76
C CYS A 88 21.23 -1.18 10.75
N GLY A 89 20.33 -0.31 10.31
CA GLY A 89 20.51 1.13 10.46
C GLY A 89 20.40 1.55 11.92
N LYS A 90 21.33 2.35 12.43
CA LYS A 90 21.31 2.83 13.82
C LYS A 90 20.14 3.79 14.09
N SER A 91 19.75 4.58 13.09
CA SER A 91 18.61 5.49 13.17
C SER A 91 17.26 4.83 12.87
N LYS A 92 17.27 3.71 12.14
CA LYS A 92 16.10 2.94 11.74
C LYS A 92 16.40 1.44 11.90
N GLU A 93 16.28 0.95 13.13
CA GLU A 93 16.58 -0.46 13.47
C GLU A 93 15.68 -1.47 12.76
N GLU A 94 14.56 -1.04 12.19
CA GLU A 94 13.66 -1.85 11.36
C GLU A 94 14.23 -2.16 9.97
N LEU A 95 15.21 -1.37 9.49
CA LEU A 95 15.93 -1.61 8.24
C LEU A 95 17.18 -2.42 8.55
N CYS A 96 17.08 -3.73 8.37
CA CYS A 96 18.17 -4.67 8.55
C CYS A 96 18.42 -5.48 7.28
N LEU A 97 19.67 -5.86 7.06
CA LEU A 97 20.09 -6.75 6.00
C LEU A 97 20.77 -7.95 6.65
N ARG A 98 20.21 -9.15 6.43
CA ARG A 98 20.85 -10.40 6.84
C ARG A 98 21.88 -10.83 5.82
N TYR A 99 23.08 -11.11 6.28
CA TYR A 99 24.14 -11.66 5.44
C TYR A 99 24.44 -13.08 5.89
N GLN A 100 24.72 -13.96 4.93
CA GLN A 100 25.35 -15.25 5.21
C GLN A 100 26.84 -15.09 4.88
N GLU A 101 27.69 -15.34 5.87
CA GLU A 101 29.13 -15.55 5.65
C GLU A 101 29.38 -16.72 4.70
#